data_AF-A0A317CXU8-F1
#
_entry.id   AF-A0A317CXU8-F1
#
_cell.length_a   1.000
_cell.length_b   1.000
_cell.length_c   1.000
_cell.angle_alpha   90.00
_cell.angle_beta   90.00
_cell.angle_gamma   90.00
#
_symmetry.space_group_name_H-M   'P 1'
#
loop_
_entity.id
_entity.type
_entity.pdbx_description
1 polymer ?
#
loop_
_entity_poly.entity_id
_entity_poly.type
_entity_poly.pdbx_seq_one_letter_code
_entity_poly.pdbx_strand_id
1 'polypeptide(L)'
;MTYGPAGGGGVWRTTRRRTDMAGTLTHGEQLLTLVVHGDHDPVLPLPHGKALHDAIPRARLLVLEGTGHGPPEPVSEDCVSTLVRHTEGDRP
;
A
#
# COMPACT_ATOMS: atom_id res chain seq x y z
N MET A 1 19.65 18.70 -25.51
CA MET A 1 18.61 19.25 -26.40
C MET A 1 18.49 18.26 -27.56
N THR A 2 17.34 17.71 -27.91
CA THR A 2 16.07 18.40 -28.11
C THR A 2 14.89 17.43 -27.99
N TYR A 3 13.82 17.92 -27.36
CA TYR A 3 12.49 17.32 -27.29
C TYR A 3 11.84 17.25 -28.68
N GLY A 4 11.10 16.18 -28.96
CA GLY A 4 10.21 16.06 -30.12
C GLY A 4 8.74 16.03 -29.68
N PRO A 5 7.84 16.84 -30.27
CA PRO A 5 6.47 17.03 -29.79
C PRO A 5 5.44 16.17 -30.54
N ALA A 6 4.47 15.63 -29.81
CA ALA A 6 3.10 15.33 -30.24
C ALA A 6 2.34 15.01 -28.93
N GLY A 7 1.38 15.79 -28.47
CA GLY A 7 0.16 16.15 -29.17
C GLY A 7 -0.97 15.37 -28.50
N GLY A 8 -1.98 16.09 -27.98
CA GLY A 8 -3.24 15.48 -27.53
C GLY A 8 -3.52 15.64 -26.04
N GLY A 9 -4.20 16.74 -25.69
CA GLY A 9 -4.80 16.92 -24.38
C GLY A 9 -5.81 15.82 -24.07
N GLY A 10 -5.40 14.87 -23.25
CA GLY A 10 -6.31 14.02 -22.48
C GLY A 10 -6.41 14.59 -21.08
N VAL A 11 -7.50 15.31 -20.79
CA VAL A 11 -7.87 15.63 -19.42
C VAL A 11 -8.10 14.29 -18.70
N TRP A 12 -7.15 13.85 -17.87
CA TRP A 12 -7.31 12.71 -16.97
C TRP A 12 -8.34 13.05 -15.90
N ARG A 13 -9.63 13.00 -16.27
CA ARG A 13 -10.77 13.26 -15.39
C ARG A 13 -11.38 11.96 -14.89
N THR A 14 -10.57 10.99 -14.48
CA THR A 14 -11.00 9.76 -13.78
C THR A 14 -9.79 9.29 -12.98
N THR A 15 -9.60 9.73 -11.74
CA THR A 15 -9.94 8.91 -10.57
C THR A 15 -9.87 9.80 -9.32
N ARG A 16 -10.97 10.44 -8.95
CA ARG A 16 -11.22 10.89 -7.57
C ARG A 16 -12.48 10.22 -7.04
N ARG A 17 -12.53 8.89 -7.08
CA ARG A 17 -13.31 8.19 -6.06
C ARG A 17 -12.43 8.13 -4.82
N ARG A 18 -12.61 9.11 -3.92
CA ARG A 18 -12.30 8.89 -2.50
C ARG A 18 -13.33 7.90 -2.00
N THR A 19 -13.03 6.62 -2.11
CA THR A 19 -13.66 5.63 -1.25
C THR A 19 -12.72 5.54 -0.06
N ASP A 20 -13.01 6.30 0.99
CA ASP A 20 -12.42 5.99 2.28
C ASP A 20 -12.98 4.63 2.71
N MET A 21 -12.19 3.57 2.46
CA MET A 21 -12.52 2.21 2.88
C MET A 21 -11.98 1.89 4.27
N ALA A 22 -11.25 2.81 4.94
CA ALA A 22 -10.79 2.56 6.29
C ALA A 22 -12.00 2.29 7.21
N GLY A 23 -13.09 3.03 7.03
CA GLY A 23 -14.37 2.79 7.71
C GLY A 23 -15.09 1.48 7.32
N THR A 24 -14.72 0.83 6.22
CA THR A 24 -15.23 -0.51 5.85
C THR A 24 -14.38 -1.61 6.49
N LEU A 25 -13.08 -1.38 6.64
CA LEU A 25 -12.13 -2.31 7.27
C LEU A 25 -12.27 -2.37 8.80
N THR A 26 -13.07 -1.48 9.40
CA THR A 26 -13.33 -1.41 10.85
C THR A 26 -14.52 -2.27 11.31
N HIS A 27 -15.21 -3.00 10.41
CA HIS A 27 -16.52 -3.61 10.71
C HIS A 27 -16.51 -4.91 11.54
N GLY A 28 -15.42 -5.22 12.24
CA GLY A 28 -15.41 -6.30 13.22
C GLY A 28 -14.04 -6.44 13.88
N GLU A 29 -14.02 -6.58 15.21
CA GLU A 29 -12.81 -6.75 16.04
C GLU A 29 -11.93 -7.97 15.68
N GLN A 30 -12.28 -8.70 14.62
CA GLN A 30 -11.73 -9.98 14.20
C GLN A 30 -10.89 -9.90 12.91
N LEU A 31 -10.91 -8.80 12.17
CA LEU A 31 -10.12 -8.67 10.93
C LEU A 31 -8.70 -8.21 11.23
N LEU A 32 -7.74 -9.13 11.14
CA LEU A 32 -6.31 -8.80 11.09
C LEU A 32 -6.03 -8.11 9.76
N THR A 33 -5.37 -6.95 9.79
CA THR A 33 -4.96 -6.22 8.58
C THR A 33 -3.44 -6.09 8.53
N LEU A 34 -2.84 -6.38 7.38
CA LEU A 34 -1.43 -6.10 7.10
C LEU A 34 -1.35 -5.01 6.03
N VAL A 35 -0.74 -3.88 6.38
CA VAL A 35 -0.36 -2.82 5.45
C VAL A 35 1.08 -3.09 5.02
N VAL A 36 1.32 -3.23 3.72
CA VAL A 36 2.67 -3.36 3.14
C VAL A 36 2.96 -2.11 2.32
N HIS A 37 4.11 -1.46 2.52
CA HIS A 37 4.39 -0.17 1.90
C HIS A 37 5.87 0.04 1.61
N GLY A 38 6.21 0.50 0.41
CA GLY A 38 7.58 0.88 0.05
C GLY A 38 7.95 2.27 0.56
N ASP A 39 9.15 2.45 1.12
CA ASP A 39 9.60 3.74 1.64
C ASP A 39 9.96 4.78 0.55
N HIS A 40 10.17 4.32 -0.68
CA HIS A 40 10.47 5.14 -1.86
C HIS A 40 9.31 5.19 -2.87
N ASP A 41 8.07 4.89 -2.46
CA ASP A 41 6.89 5.02 -3.33
C ASP A 41 6.69 6.49 -3.79
N PRO A 42 6.85 6.77 -5.10
CA PRO A 42 6.71 8.13 -5.62
C PRO A 42 5.25 8.56 -5.84
N VAL A 43 4.30 7.60 -5.81
CA VAL A 43 2.88 7.82 -6.05
C VAL A 43 2.15 8.05 -4.72
N LEU A 44 2.46 7.23 -3.72
CA LEU A 44 1.89 7.30 -2.38
C LEU A 44 3.02 7.25 -1.34
N PRO A 45 3.59 8.39 -0.91
CA PRO A 45 4.68 8.40 0.04
C PRO A 45 4.35 7.69 1.38
N LEU A 46 5.39 7.19 2.06
CA LEU A 46 5.30 6.45 3.35
C LEU A 46 4.30 6.99 4.39
N PRO A 47 4.13 8.32 4.59
CA PRO A 47 3.09 8.84 5.47
C PRO A 47 1.68 8.34 5.18
N HIS A 48 1.35 8.02 3.92
CA HIS A 48 0.05 7.44 3.56
C HIS A 48 -0.13 6.02 4.11
N GLY A 49 0.91 5.18 4.02
CA GLY A 49 0.91 3.84 4.62
C GLY A 49 0.78 3.88 6.14
N LYS A 50 1.47 4.83 6.80
CA LYS A 50 1.35 5.07 8.24
C LYS A 50 -0.06 5.52 8.64
N ALA A 51 -0.64 6.46 7.88
CA ALA A 51 -2.01 6.93 8.12
C ALA A 51 -3.04 5.78 8.00
N LEU A 52 -2.84 4.84 7.07
CA LEU A 52 -3.71 3.66 6.94
C LEU A 52 -3.56 2.70 8.13
N HIS A 53 -2.33 2.45 8.58
CA HIS A 53 -2.07 1.67 9.78
C HIS A 53 -2.75 2.27 11.02
N ASP A 54 -2.63 3.58 11.21
CA ASP A 54 -3.20 4.27 12.37
C ASP A 54 -4.74 4.30 12.35
N ALA A 55 -5.34 4.24 11.15
CA ALA A 55 -6.79 4.26 10.97
C ALA A 55 -7.46 2.89 11.19
N ILE A 56 -6.70 1.78 11.11
CA ILE A 56 -7.25 0.43 11.17
C ILE A 56 -6.86 -0.24 12.50
N PRO A 57 -7.84 -0.57 13.37
CA PRO A 57 -7.56 -1.29 14.61
C PRO A 57 -6.83 -2.62 14.33
N ARG A 58 -5.80 -2.91 15.13
CA ARG A 58 -4.98 -4.14 15.03
C ARG A 58 -4.19 -4.29 13.72
N ALA A 59 -4.10 -3.26 12.89
CA ALA A 59 -3.26 -3.31 11.71
C ALA A 59 -1.78 -3.46 12.08
N ARG A 60 -1.05 -4.20 11.27
CA ARG A 60 0.42 -4.20 11.26
C ARG A 60 0.91 -3.49 10.01
N LEU A 61 2.02 -2.78 10.13
CA LEU A 61 2.71 -2.14 9.01
C LEU A 61 4.04 -2.85 8.75
N LEU A 62 4.22 -3.34 7.52
CA LEU A 62 5.50 -3.77 6.97
C LEU A 62 6.01 -2.69 6.01
N VAL A 63 7.15 -2.09 6.34
CA VAL A 63 7.83 -1.15 5.44
C VAL A 63 8.90 -1.89 4.66
N LEU A 64 8.87 -1.77 3.33
CA LEU A 64 9.86 -2.35 2.44
C LEU A 64 10.91 -1.28 2.11
N GLU A 65 12.11 -1.42 2.68
CA GLU A 65 13.22 -0.50 2.46
C GLU A 65 13.65 -0.52 0.98
N GLY A 66 13.97 0.65 0.44
CA GLY A 66 14.43 0.78 -0.94
C GLY A 66 13.32 0.63 -2.00
N THR A 67 12.06 0.37 -1.60
CA THR A 67 11.01 -0.12 -2.49
C THR A 67 10.06 1.00 -2.93
N GLY A 68 9.70 1.00 -4.22
CA GLY A 68 8.74 1.94 -4.81
C GLY A 68 7.27 1.51 -4.61
N HIS A 69 6.42 1.84 -5.59
CA HIS A 69 4.97 1.56 -5.54
C HIS A 69 4.62 0.06 -5.65
N GLY A 70 5.43 -0.70 -6.39
CA GLY A 70 5.25 -2.14 -6.57
C GLY A 70 6.14 -2.96 -5.62
N PRO A 71 5.81 -4.24 -5.40
CA PRO A 71 6.71 -5.14 -4.69
C PRO A 71 8.08 -5.21 -5.40
N PRO A 72 9.19 -5.34 -4.67
CA PRO A 72 10.50 -5.46 -5.27
C PRO A 72 10.61 -6.80 -6.02
N GLU A 73 11.40 -6.85 -7.08
CA GLU A 73 11.80 -8.09 -7.74
C GLU A 73 13.30 -8.34 -7.52
N PRO A 74 13.70 -9.42 -6.83
CA PRO A 74 12.84 -10.42 -6.19
C PRO A 74 12.13 -9.88 -4.94
N VAL A 75 10.97 -10.46 -4.61
CA VAL A 75 10.29 -10.17 -3.35
C VAL A 75 11.14 -10.73 -2.22
N SER A 76 11.34 -9.95 -1.15
CA SER A 76 12.11 -10.42 0.00
C SER A 76 11.42 -11.56 0.74
N GLU A 77 12.22 -12.51 1.25
CA GLU A 77 11.74 -13.61 2.11
C GLU A 77 10.99 -13.08 3.34
N ASP A 78 11.41 -11.93 3.89
CA ASP A 78 10.73 -11.27 5.01
C ASP A 78 9.32 -10.82 4.64
N CYS A 79 9.11 -10.32 3.42
CA CYS A 79 7.79 -9.94 2.93
C CYS A 79 6.91 -11.18 2.74
N VAL A 80 7.45 -12.23 2.12
CA VAL A 80 6.72 -13.49 1.90
C VAL A 80 6.33 -14.15 3.22
N SER A 81 7.27 -14.30 4.15
CA SER A 81 7.02 -14.90 5.47
C SER A 81 6.00 -14.10 6.29
N THR A 82 6.07 -12.76 6.24
CA THR A 82 5.08 -11.89 6.90
C THR A 82 3.69 -12.06 6.31
N LEU A 83 3.59 -12.19 4.98
CA LEU A 83 2.32 -12.44 4.28
C LEU A 83 1.74 -13.81 4.65
N VAL A 84 2.56 -14.87 4.64
CA VAL A 84 2.14 -16.23 5.02
C VAL A 84 1.58 -16.22 6.45
N ARG A 85 2.35 -15.72 7.43
CA ARG A 85 1.90 -15.63 8.82
C ARG A 85 0.60 -14.83 8.98
N HIS A 86 0.43 -13.78 8.17
CA HIS A 86 -0.79 -12.99 8.17
C HIS A 86 -2.01 -13.80 7.71
N THR A 87 -1.85 -14.65 6.69
CA THR A 87 -2.93 -15.51 6.16
C THR A 87 -3.23 -16.75 7.02
N GLU A 88 -2.26 -17.22 7.80
CA GLU A 88 -2.47 -18.32 8.76
C GLU A 88 -3.31 -17.90 9.97
N GLY A 89 -3.61 -16.59 10.09
CA GLY A 89 -4.58 -16.05 11.04
C GLY A 89 -4.04 -15.91 12.46
N ASP A 90 -2.73 -15.63 12.62
CA ASP A 90 -2.05 -15.45 13.91
C ASP A 90 -2.64 -16.37 15.00
N ARG A 91 -2.67 -17.69 14.71
CA ARG A 91 -2.85 -18.68 15.76
C ARG A 91 -1.58 -18.66 16.61
N PRO A 92 -1.70 -18.59 17.95
CA PRO A 92 -0.55 -18.71 18.83
C PRO A 92 0.18 -20.04 18.63
#